data_AF-A0A2T4J4W5-F1
#
_entry.id   AF-A0A2T4J4W5-F1
#
_cell.length_a   1.000
_cell.length_b   1.000
_cell.length_c   1.000
_cell.angle_alpha   90.00
_cell.angle_beta   90.00
_cell.angle_gamma   90.00
#
_symmetry.space_group_name_H-M   'P 1'
#
loop_
_entity.id
_entity.type
_entity.pdbx_description
1 polymer ?
#
loop_
_entity_poly.entity_id
_entity_poly.type
_entity_poly.pdbx_seq_one_letter_code
_entity_poly.pdbx_strand_id
1 'polypeptide(L)'
;MVVSLFLPWLSLGQAGSGFVPWDLVKNLDPNSETLQRFAGDAPPALLVFLATFVLAAVFLVLAVVGVASRVLAVVAGGGAVGLVVYALWQARQGALDLGVPIPSTNNLADMAEQASQVMGMGAWAWGGGAVLLLFAGLVGFPRRG
;
A
#
# COMPACT_ATOMS: atom_id res chain seq x y z
N MET A 1 7.01 -4.48 2.49
CA MET A 1 6.30 -3.81 1.38
C MET A 1 6.28 -4.65 0.09
N VAL A 2 7.39 -4.89 -0.62
CA VAL A 2 7.34 -5.63 -1.92
C VAL A 2 6.71 -7.02 -1.80
N VAL A 3 7.13 -7.82 -0.81
CA VAL A 3 6.61 -9.18 -0.57
C VAL A 3 5.09 -9.20 -0.35
N SER A 4 4.50 -8.11 0.15
CA SER A 4 3.06 -8.04 0.40
C SER A 4 2.21 -8.13 -0.87
N LEU A 5 2.79 -7.92 -2.05
CA LEU A 5 2.11 -8.08 -3.33
C LEU A 5 1.58 -9.52 -3.52
N PHE A 6 2.29 -10.50 -2.94
CA PHE A 6 2.01 -11.92 -3.07
C PHE A 6 1.30 -12.53 -1.85
N LEU A 7 1.02 -11.72 -0.83
CA LEU A 7 0.38 -12.18 0.40
C LEU A 7 -1.13 -11.92 0.35
N PRO A 8 -1.96 -12.68 1.08
CA PRO A 8 -3.38 -12.38 1.25
C PRO A 8 -3.59 -11.07 2.02
N TRP A 9 -4.35 -10.14 1.44
CA TRP A 9 -4.68 -8.85 2.02
C TRP A 9 -5.99 -8.83 2.77
N LEU A 10 -6.93 -9.71 2.40
CA LEU A 10 -8.22 -9.84 3.08
C LEU A 10 -8.31 -11.20 3.75
N SER A 11 -8.62 -11.18 5.04
CA SER A 11 -8.94 -12.36 5.83
C SER A 11 -10.44 -12.65 5.69
N LEU A 12 -10.83 -13.20 4.54
CA LEU A 12 -12.17 -13.78 4.38
C LEU A 12 -12.13 -15.17 5.00
N GLY A 13 -12.55 -15.28 6.27
CA GLY A 13 -12.42 -16.50 7.08
C GLY A 13 -12.87 -17.78 6.34
N GLN A 14 -12.05 -18.83 6.43
CA GLN A 14 -12.19 -20.24 5.97
C GLN A 14 -12.82 -20.57 4.59
N ALA A 15 -13.44 -19.65 3.87
CA ALA A 15 -14.33 -19.96 2.74
C ALA A 15 -13.94 -19.29 1.40
N GLY A 16 -12.81 -18.60 1.30
CA GLY A 16 -12.40 -17.99 0.04
C GLY A 16 -10.91 -17.71 -0.05
N SER A 17 -10.37 -17.76 -1.27
CA SER A 17 -9.08 -17.17 -1.59
C SER A 17 -9.17 -15.68 -1.30
N GLY A 18 -8.57 -15.23 -0.20
CA GLY A 18 -8.49 -13.81 0.15
C GLY A 18 -7.89 -13.00 -1.01
N PHE A 19 -8.25 -11.74 -1.12
CA PHE A 19 -7.74 -10.85 -2.17
C PHE A 19 -6.20 -10.76 -2.09
N VAL A 20 -5.52 -11.01 -3.21
CA VAL A 20 -4.07 -10.84 -3.34
C VAL A 20 -3.83 -9.78 -4.43
N PRO A 21 -3.08 -8.70 -4.15
CA PRO A 21 -2.83 -7.65 -5.15
C PRO A 21 -2.19 -8.14 -6.46
N TRP A 22 -1.39 -9.21 -6.39
CA TRP A 22 -0.83 -9.87 -7.58
C TRP A 22 -1.89 -10.29 -8.60
N ASP A 23 -3.11 -10.63 -8.15
CA ASP A 23 -4.20 -11.03 -9.04
C ASP A 23 -4.63 -9.91 -9.99
N LEU A 24 -4.40 -8.65 -9.62
CA LEU A 24 -4.68 -7.48 -10.46
C LEU A 24 -3.69 -7.32 -11.61
N VAL A 25 -2.45 -7.80 -11.43
CA VAL A 25 -1.35 -7.53 -12.36
C VAL A 25 -0.99 -8.76 -13.19
N LYS A 26 -1.14 -9.96 -12.63
CA LYS A 26 -0.72 -11.22 -13.29
C LYS A 26 -1.41 -11.51 -14.62
N ASN A 27 -2.61 -10.96 -14.80
CA ASN A 27 -3.42 -11.15 -16.01
C ASN A 27 -3.31 -9.98 -16.99
N LEU A 28 -2.54 -8.93 -16.65
CA LEU A 28 -2.30 -7.82 -17.57
C LEU A 28 -1.31 -8.28 -18.64
N ASP A 29 -1.72 -8.15 -19.89
CA ASP A 29 -0.84 -8.36 -21.03
C ASP A 29 0.27 -7.28 -21.01
N PRO A 30 1.57 -7.65 -21.03
CA PRO A 30 2.69 -6.70 -20.99
C PRO A 30 2.85 -5.82 -22.26
N ASN A 31 1.82 -5.75 -23.11
CA ASN A 31 1.79 -4.85 -24.26
C ASN A 31 1.63 -3.39 -23.82
N SER A 32 2.37 -2.47 -24.44
CA SER A 32 2.34 -1.03 -24.16
C SER A 32 0.96 -0.41 -24.38
N GLU A 33 0.20 -0.90 -25.37
CA GLU A 33 -1.15 -0.41 -25.64
C GLU A 33 -2.13 -0.80 -24.52
N THR A 34 -2.06 -2.04 -24.03
CA THR A 34 -2.87 -2.53 -22.91
C THR A 34 -2.55 -1.75 -21.63
N LEU A 35 -1.27 -1.49 -21.36
CA LEU A 35 -0.84 -0.71 -20.21
C LEU A 35 -1.29 0.74 -20.29
N GLN A 36 -1.25 1.36 -21.48
CA GLN A 36 -1.74 2.73 -21.66
C GLN A 36 -3.25 2.81 -21.45
N ARG A 37 -4.03 1.86 -21.99
CA ARG A 37 -5.48 1.79 -21.75
C ARG A 37 -5.80 1.57 -20.27
N PHE A 38 -5.11 0.63 -19.63
CA PHE A 38 -5.25 0.42 -18.19
C PHE A 38 -4.92 1.68 -17.39
N ALA A 39 -3.86 2.41 -17.74
CA ALA A 39 -3.51 3.67 -17.08
C ALA A 39 -4.52 4.80 -17.35
N GLY A 40 -5.20 4.79 -18.49
CA GLY A 40 -6.26 5.76 -18.82
C GLY A 40 -7.58 5.47 -18.11
N ASP A 41 -7.92 4.19 -17.95
CA ASP A 41 -9.24 3.77 -17.46
C ASP A 41 -9.25 3.45 -15.95
N ALA A 42 -8.10 3.12 -15.36
CA ALA A 42 -8.02 2.75 -13.95
C ALA A 42 -8.24 3.96 -13.02
N PRO A 43 -8.87 3.74 -11.84
CA PRO A 43 -8.95 4.77 -10.82
C PRO A 43 -7.56 5.30 -10.43
N PRO A 44 -7.35 6.61 -10.27
CA PRO A 44 -6.05 7.17 -9.91
C PRO A 44 -5.46 6.57 -8.63
N ALA A 45 -6.30 6.28 -7.64
CA ALA A 45 -5.89 5.62 -6.40
C ALA A 45 -5.27 4.23 -6.64
N LEU A 46 -5.79 3.47 -7.61
CA LEU A 46 -5.26 2.16 -7.99
C LEU A 46 -3.88 2.29 -8.66
N LEU A 47 -3.69 3.31 -9.50
CA LEU A 47 -2.40 3.57 -10.14
C LEU A 47 -1.34 3.97 -9.12
N VAL A 48 -1.68 4.87 -8.19
CA VAL A 48 -0.78 5.24 -7.10
C VAL A 48 -0.47 4.02 -6.24
N PHE A 49 -1.48 3.20 -5.95
CA PHE A 49 -1.30 1.96 -5.18
C PHE A 49 -0.27 1.04 -5.83
N LEU A 50 -0.44 0.72 -7.11
CA LEU A 50 0.51 -0.13 -7.85
C LEU A 50 1.89 0.51 -7.96
N ALA A 51 1.95 1.83 -8.17
CA ALA A 51 3.21 2.57 -8.21
C ALA A 51 4.01 2.44 -6.90
N THR A 52 3.34 2.34 -5.74
CA THR A 52 4.06 2.15 -4.46
C THR A 52 4.86 0.84 -4.41
N PHE A 53 4.37 -0.24 -5.04
CA PHE A 53 5.11 -1.50 -5.13
C PHE A 53 6.29 -1.40 -6.10
N VAL A 54 6.09 -0.77 -7.25
CA VAL A 54 7.15 -0.55 -8.24
C VAL A 54 8.26 0.29 -7.62
N LEU A 55 7.92 1.40 -6.99
CA LEU A 55 8.90 2.27 -6.32
C LEU A 55 9.62 1.55 -5.18
N ALA A 56 8.92 0.75 -4.38
CA ALA A 56 9.54 -0.05 -3.33
C ALA A 56 10.48 -1.13 -3.89
N ALA A 57 10.13 -1.76 -5.02
CA ALA A 57 11.00 -2.71 -5.70
C ALA A 57 12.25 -2.05 -6.29
N VAL A 58 12.09 -0.90 -6.96
CA VAL A 58 13.23 -0.11 -7.48
C VAL A 58 14.14 0.33 -6.33
N PHE A 59 13.55 0.83 -5.23
CA PHE A 59 14.32 1.17 -4.04
C PHE A 59 15.09 -0.04 -3.50
N LEU A 60 14.46 -1.20 -3.39
CA LEU A 60 15.10 -2.42 -2.89
C LEU A 60 16.29 -2.83 -3.77
N VAL A 61 16.13 -2.83 -5.10
CA VAL A 61 17.20 -3.14 -6.05
C VAL A 61 18.37 -2.18 -5.86
N LEU A 62 18.09 -0.87 -5.81
CA LEU A 62 19.13 0.14 -5.62
C LEU A 62 19.81 0.02 -4.25
N ALA A 63 19.06 -0.30 -3.20
CA ALA A 63 19.61 -0.50 -1.86
C ALA A 63 20.55 -1.71 -1.81
N VAL A 64 20.23 -2.80 -2.51
CA VAL A 64 21.09 -3.99 -2.65
C VAL A 64 22.40 -3.65 -3.38
N VAL A 65 22.35 -2.79 -4.40
CA VAL A 65 23.54 -2.30 -5.13
C VAL A 65 24.30 -1.20 -4.36
N GLY A 66 23.81 -0.79 -3.20
CA GLY A 66 24.46 0.24 -2.35
C GLY A 66 24.12 1.68 -2.72
N VAL A 67 23.18 1.91 -3.63
CA VAL A 67 22.75 3.23 -4.11
C VAL A 67 21.36 3.58 -3.54
N ALA A 68 21.18 3.43 -2.23
CA ALA A 68 19.89 3.69 -1.59
C ALA A 68 19.47 5.17 -1.75
N SER A 69 18.42 5.41 -2.53
CA SER A 69 17.87 6.76 -2.75
C SER A 69 16.85 7.14 -1.69
N ARG A 70 17.14 8.20 -0.93
CA ARG A 70 16.22 8.75 0.09
C ARG A 70 14.90 9.23 -0.52
N VAL A 71 14.97 9.87 -1.69
CA VAL A 71 13.78 10.38 -2.38
C VAL A 71 12.86 9.22 -2.75
N LEU A 72 13.41 8.13 -3.30
CA LEU A 72 12.60 6.95 -3.62
C LEU A 72 11.97 6.33 -2.37
N ALA A 73 12.71 6.25 -1.26
CA ALA A 73 12.18 5.74 0.01
C ALA A 73 11.02 6.60 0.55
N VAL A 74 11.16 7.94 0.52
CA VAL A 74 10.11 8.87 0.94
C VAL A 74 8.90 8.80 0.02
N VAL A 75 9.08 8.76 -1.29
CA VAL A 75 7.96 8.73 -2.23
C VAL A 75 7.24 7.38 -2.19
N ALA A 76 7.96 6.26 -2.12
CA ALA A 76 7.37 4.93 -2.01
C ALA A 76 6.61 4.76 -0.69
N GLY A 77 7.26 5.08 0.44
CA GLY A 77 6.65 4.96 1.77
C GLY A 77 5.55 5.99 2.00
N GLY A 78 5.82 7.26 1.69
CA GLY A 78 4.88 8.37 1.85
C GLY A 78 3.66 8.26 0.94
N GLY A 79 3.82 7.78 -0.30
CA GLY A 79 2.69 7.51 -1.19
C GLY A 79 1.75 6.45 -0.62
N ALA A 80 2.30 5.37 -0.07
CA ALA A 80 1.50 4.32 0.57
C ALA A 80 0.82 4.79 1.86
N VAL A 81 1.54 5.50 2.73
CA VAL A 81 0.95 6.11 3.95
C VAL A 81 -0.15 7.12 3.58
N GLY A 82 0.10 7.96 2.58
CA GLY A 82 -0.88 8.91 2.05
C GLY A 82 -2.14 8.22 1.53
N LEU A 83 -2.01 7.09 0.83
CA LEU A 83 -3.15 6.29 0.38
C LEU A 83 -3.97 5.72 1.54
N VAL A 84 -3.33 5.29 2.64
CA VAL A 84 -4.05 4.84 3.84
C VAL A 84 -4.86 5.99 4.43
N VAL A 85 -4.24 7.17 4.59
CA VAL A 85 -4.91 8.37 5.10
C VAL A 85 -6.09 8.75 4.20
N TYR A 86 -5.88 8.74 2.88
CA TYR A 86 -6.91 9.05 1.90
C TYR A 86 -8.08 8.06 1.97
N ALA A 87 -7.81 6.76 2.02
CA ALA A 87 -8.84 5.72 2.13
C ALA A 87 -9.64 5.84 3.43
N LEU A 88 -8.98 6.11 4.56
CA LEU A 88 -9.64 6.35 5.85
C LEU A 88 -10.51 7.60 5.81
N TRP A 89 -10.04 8.67 5.17
CA TRP A 89 -10.82 9.90 5.03
C TRP A 89 -12.07 9.70 4.16
N GLN A 90 -11.93 8.96 3.04
CA GLN A 90 -13.06 8.62 2.17
C GLN A 90 -14.08 7.71 2.86
N ALA A 91 -13.61 6.71 3.62
CA ALA A 91 -14.48 5.84 4.42
C ALA A 91 -15.27 6.62 5.48
N ARG A 92 -14.64 7.63 6.12
CA ARG A 92 -15.33 8.50 7.07
C ARG A 92 -16.40 9.36 6.41
N GLN A 93 -16.12 9.94 5.25
CA GLN A 93 -17.14 10.72 4.53
C GLN A 93 -18.34 9.84 4.18
N GLY A 94 -18.11 8.65 3.64
CA GLY A 94 -19.19 7.70 3.33
C GLY A 94 -19.99 7.27 4.56
N ALA A 95 -19.35 7.11 5.72
CA ALA A 95 -20.05 6.79 6.97
C ALA A 95 -20.94 7.94 7.47
N LEU A 96 -20.46 9.19 7.36
CA LEU A 96 -21.25 10.38 7.70
C LEU A 96 -22.47 10.53 6.79
N ASP A 97 -22.31 10.28 5.49
CA ASP A 97 -23.39 10.37 4.51
C ASP A 97 -24.49 9.32 4.76
N LEU A 98 -24.15 8.18 5.36
CA LEU A 98 -25.07 7.11 5.73
C LEU A 98 -25.64 7.24 7.16
N GLY A 99 -25.28 8.30 7.89
CA GLY A 99 -25.71 8.51 9.27
C GLY A 99 -25.18 7.48 10.26
N VAL A 100 -24.12 6.74 9.89
CA VAL A 100 -23.51 5.73 10.75
C VAL A 100 -22.59 6.44 11.75
N PRO A 101 -22.75 6.22 13.07
CA PRO A 101 -21.85 6.82 14.06
C PRO A 101 -20.42 6.31 13.82
N ILE A 102 -19.51 7.23 13.47
CA ILE A 102 -18.09 6.92 13.32
C ILE A 102 -17.53 6.62 14.72
N PRO A 103 -16.85 5.48 14.92
CA PRO A 103 -16.12 5.22 16.15
C PRO A 103 -15.19 6.41 16.47
N SER A 104 -15.28 6.96 17.68
CA SER A 104 -14.48 8.11 18.06
C SER A 104 -12.99 7.81 17.89
N THR A 105 -12.24 8.74 17.32
CA THR A 105 -10.79 8.66 17.06
C THR A 105 -9.90 8.48 18.28
N ASN A 106 -10.48 8.35 19.47
CA ASN A 106 -9.77 8.31 20.73
C ASN A 106 -9.00 7.01 20.95
N ASN A 107 -9.32 5.94 20.22
CA ASN A 107 -8.61 4.66 20.29
C ASN A 107 -8.18 4.18 18.91
N LEU A 108 -6.97 4.57 18.48
CA LEU A 108 -6.26 3.96 17.34
C LEU A 108 -6.14 2.43 17.50
N ALA A 109 -6.11 1.94 18.74
CA ALA A 109 -6.11 0.52 19.07
C ALA A 109 -7.39 -0.18 18.58
N ASP A 110 -8.56 0.39 18.85
CA ASP A 110 -9.86 -0.18 18.44
C ASP A 110 -10.01 -0.20 16.92
N MET A 111 -9.49 0.84 16.24
CA MET A 111 -9.44 0.86 14.77
C MET A 111 -8.50 -0.22 14.22
N ALA A 112 -7.33 -0.41 14.84
CA ALA A 112 -6.38 -1.44 14.43
C ALA A 112 -6.93 -2.85 14.68
N GLU A 113 -7.66 -3.06 15.78
CA GLU A 113 -8.31 -4.32 16.11
C GLU A 113 -9.40 -4.67 15.09
N GLN A 114 -10.31 -3.74 14.79
CA GLN A 114 -11.33 -3.93 13.76
C GLN A 114 -10.71 -4.13 12.38
N ALA A 115 -9.67 -3.36 12.05
CA ALA A 115 -8.96 -3.53 10.79
C ALA A 115 -8.27 -4.90 10.72
N SER A 116 -7.71 -5.42 11.82
CA SER A 116 -7.04 -6.73 11.85
C SER A 116 -7.99 -7.91 11.59
N GLN A 117 -9.29 -7.75 11.87
CA GLN A 117 -10.29 -8.79 11.59
C GLN A 117 -10.51 -8.99 10.09
N VAL A 118 -10.29 -7.94 9.29
CA VAL A 118 -10.53 -7.92 7.84
C VAL A 118 -9.21 -7.93 7.07
N MET A 119 -8.18 -7.26 7.58
CA MET A 119 -6.86 -7.14 6.96
C MET A 119 -5.99 -8.35 7.25
N GLY A 120 -5.66 -9.08 6.18
CA GLY A 120 -4.71 -10.17 6.20
C GLY A 120 -3.24 -9.70 6.32
N MET A 121 -2.34 -10.67 6.39
CA MET A 121 -0.90 -10.45 6.59
C MET A 121 -0.27 -9.56 5.51
N GLY A 122 -0.79 -9.59 4.29
CA GLY A 122 -0.31 -8.76 3.19
C GLY A 122 -0.54 -7.26 3.44
N ALA A 123 -1.73 -6.86 3.87
CA ALA A 123 -2.04 -5.47 4.14
C ALA A 123 -1.14 -4.90 5.27
N TRP A 124 -0.91 -5.68 6.33
CA TRP A 124 0.02 -5.32 7.41
C TRP A 124 1.47 -5.22 6.93
N ALA A 125 1.93 -6.17 6.12
CA ALA A 125 3.29 -6.16 5.57
C ALA A 125 3.53 -5.00 4.58
N TRP A 126 2.47 -4.55 3.90
CA TRP A 126 2.51 -3.35 3.07
C TRP A 126 2.57 -2.09 3.91
N GLY A 127 1.60 -1.89 4.81
CA GLY A 127 1.52 -0.70 5.65
C GLY A 127 2.74 -0.53 6.56
N GLY A 128 3.15 -1.59 7.26
CA GLY A 128 4.36 -1.58 8.07
C GLY A 128 5.62 -1.31 7.25
N GLY A 129 5.73 -1.92 6.07
CA GLY A 129 6.85 -1.67 5.15
C GLY A 129 6.88 -0.25 4.61
N ALA A 130 5.73 0.35 4.34
CA ALA A 130 5.60 1.73 3.87
C ALA A 130 6.05 2.72 4.95
N VAL A 131 5.63 2.51 6.20
CA VAL A 131 6.05 3.32 7.35
C VAL A 131 7.57 3.23 7.53
N LEU A 132 8.13 2.02 7.50
CA LEU A 132 9.57 1.80 7.60
C LEU A 132 10.34 2.49 6.47
N LEU A 133 9.87 2.39 5.22
CA LEU A 133 10.50 3.07 4.08
C LEU A 133 10.44 4.59 4.20
N LEU A 134 9.30 5.13 4.64
CA LEU A 134 9.16 6.56 4.88
C LEU A 134 10.15 7.03 5.94
N PHE A 135 10.21 6.35 7.09
CA PHE A 135 11.20 6.66 8.13
C PHE A 135 12.63 6.52 7.64
N ALA A 136 12.95 5.47 6.89
CA ALA A 136 14.28 5.27 6.33
C ALA A 136 14.67 6.41 5.36
N GLY A 137 13.72 6.91 4.55
CA GLY A 137 13.92 8.07 3.71
C GLY A 137 14.16 9.36 4.49
N LEU A 138 13.35 9.60 5.54
CA LEU A 138 13.41 10.79 6.39
C LEU A 138 14.69 10.84 7.24
N VAL A 139 15.03 9.75 7.93
CA VAL A 139 16.25 9.64 8.75
C VAL A 139 17.51 9.63 7.88
N GLY A 140 17.43 8.99 6.70
CA GLY A 140 18.54 8.84 5.77
C GLY A 140 19.41 7.62 6.06
N PHE A 141 20.26 7.29 5.09
CA PHE A 141 21.18 6.14 5.17
C PHE A 141 22.61 6.62 5.38
N PRO A 142 23.41 5.96 6.24
CA PRO A 142 24.85 6.21 6.30
C PRO A 142 25.44 5.93 4.91
N ARG A 143 26.15 6.92 4.34
CA ARG A 143 26.93 6.68 3.11
C ARG A 143 28.04 5.69 3.47
N ARG A 144 27.99 4.48 2.90
CA ARG A 144 29.15 3.59 2.85
C ARG A 144 30.12 4.23 1.85
N GLY A 145 31.08 4.98 2.38
CA GLY A 145 32.28 5.41 1.66
C GLY A 145 33.30 4.30 1.60
#